data_AF-A0A838KLU5-F1
#
_entry.id   AF-A0A838KLU5-F1
#
_cell.length_a   1.000
_cell.length_b   1.000
_cell.length_c   1.000
_cell.angle_alpha   90.00
_cell.angle_beta   90.00
_cell.angle_gamma   90.00
#
_symmetry.space_group_name_H-M   'P 1'
#
loop_
_entity.id
_entity.type
_entity.pdbx_description
1 polymer ?
#
loop_
_entity_poly.entity_id
_entity_poly.type
_entity_poly.pdbx_seq_one_letter_code
_entity_poly.pdbx_strand_id
1 'polypeptide(L)'
;MSRSWKLSAAAAGAGAVYLGLVTGAVPVNLGIGRTIRPLGPLSVDIAAPRDTVFDVISAPYGVRAPRAMQEKISVLERGTDMVLAAHYTPIRGGLRATTVETVRFSRPDRVDFRLVRGPVPEVVETFWLREQGTGT
;
A
#
# COMPACT_ATOMS: atom_id res chain seq x y z
N MET A 1 -22.95 -28.46 -29.88
CA MET A 1 -21.95 -27.49 -29.36
C MET A 1 -21.76 -27.75 -27.87
N SER A 2 -20.76 -28.54 -27.57
CA SER A 2 -20.78 -29.51 -26.46
C SER A 2 -19.89 -29.05 -25.30
N ARG A 3 -20.39 -29.21 -24.08
CA ARG A 3 -19.79 -29.07 -22.72
C ARG A 3 -18.33 -28.61 -22.55
N SER A 4 -17.37 -29.05 -23.36
CA SER A 4 -15.95 -28.67 -23.28
C SER A 4 -15.72 -27.16 -23.40
N TRP A 5 -16.41 -26.49 -24.34
CA TRP A 5 -16.30 -25.02 -24.49
C TRP A 5 -16.79 -24.27 -23.25
N LYS A 6 -17.88 -24.74 -22.62
CA LYS A 6 -18.44 -24.13 -21.41
C LYS A 6 -17.50 -24.29 -20.21
N LEU A 7 -16.83 -25.45 -20.09
CA LEU A 7 -15.84 -25.71 -19.03
C LEU A 7 -14.59 -24.84 -19.19
N SER A 8 -14.06 -24.71 -20.41
CA SER A 8 -12.93 -23.82 -20.69
C SER A 8 -13.27 -22.35 -20.44
N ALA A 9 -14.47 -21.90 -20.83
CA ALA A 9 -14.92 -20.53 -20.55
C ALA A 9 -15.09 -20.26 -19.04
N ALA A 10 -15.62 -21.23 -18.28
CA ALA A 10 -15.76 -21.11 -16.83
C ALA A 10 -14.40 -21.06 -16.12
N ALA A 11 -13.44 -21.91 -16.52
CA ALA A 11 -12.09 -21.90 -15.96
C ALA A 11 -11.33 -20.60 -16.27
N ALA A 12 -11.45 -20.09 -17.51
CA ALA A 12 -10.89 -18.80 -17.89
C ALA A 12 -11.49 -17.64 -17.08
N GLY A 13 -12.82 -17.65 -16.88
CA GLY A 13 -13.51 -16.67 -16.05
C GLY A 13 -13.06 -16.68 -14.60
N ALA A 14 -12.94 -17.86 -13.99
CA ALA A 14 -12.44 -18.00 -12.61
C ALA A 14 -10.99 -17.52 -12.47
N GLY A 15 -10.12 -17.83 -13.46
CA GLY A 15 -8.74 -17.35 -13.50
C GLY A 15 -8.65 -15.83 -13.59
N ALA A 16 -9.47 -15.19 -14.44
CA ALA A 16 -9.50 -13.73 -14.57
C ALA A 16 -9.97 -13.04 -13.28
N VAL A 17 -10.98 -13.59 -12.61
CA VAL A 17 -11.45 -13.07 -11.32
C VAL A 17 -10.37 -13.20 -10.26
N TYR A 18 -9.73 -14.37 -10.14
CA TYR A 18 -8.63 -14.58 -9.20
C TYR A 18 -7.47 -13.60 -9.44
N LEU A 19 -7.03 -13.45 -10.70
CA LEU A 19 -5.99 -12.49 -11.07
C LEU A 19 -6.41 -11.05 -10.74
N GLY A 20 -7.66 -10.69 -11.04
CA GLY A 20 -8.21 -9.38 -10.69
C GLY A 20 -8.17 -9.10 -9.19
N LEU A 21 -8.50 -10.09 -8.36
CA LEU A 21 -8.44 -9.98 -6.91
C LEU A 21 -7.01 -9.81 -6.41
N VAL A 22 -6.09 -10.73 -6.75
CA VAL A 22 -4.72 -10.73 -6.18
C VAL A 22 -3.87 -9.55 -6.67
N THR A 23 -4.17 -9.00 -7.84
CA THR A 23 -3.50 -7.80 -8.36
C THR A 23 -4.09 -6.49 -7.84
N GLY A 24 -5.28 -6.53 -7.23
CA GLY A 24 -6.04 -5.34 -6.84
C GLY A 24 -6.81 -4.66 -7.97
N ALA A 25 -6.84 -5.27 -9.17
CA ALA A 25 -7.59 -4.76 -10.31
C ALA A 25 -9.11 -4.83 -10.09
N VAL A 26 -9.59 -5.85 -9.38
CA VAL A 26 -10.98 -6.03 -8.97
C VAL A 26 -11.04 -5.97 -7.44
N PRO A 27 -11.14 -4.77 -6.84
CA PRO A 27 -11.26 -4.65 -5.38
C PRO A 27 -12.62 -5.19 -4.93
N VAL A 28 -12.62 -6.00 -3.88
CA VAL A 28 -13.85 -6.51 -3.26
C VAL A 28 -13.87 -6.10 -1.80
N ASN A 29 -14.78 -5.19 -1.45
CA ASN A 29 -15.01 -4.77 -0.08
C ASN A 29 -16.51 -4.84 0.22
N LEU A 30 -16.93 -5.88 0.93
CA LEU A 30 -18.33 -6.15 1.24
C LEU A 30 -18.78 -5.54 2.58
N GLY A 31 -17.90 -4.87 3.31
CA GLY A 31 -18.20 -4.34 4.65
C GLY A 31 -18.26 -5.39 5.77
N ILE A 32 -18.18 -6.67 5.44
CA ILE A 32 -18.35 -7.79 6.38
C ILE A 32 -16.97 -8.30 6.84
N GLY A 33 -16.85 -8.67 8.13
CA GLY A 33 -15.66 -9.34 8.66
C GLY A 33 -14.43 -8.44 8.87
N ARG A 34 -14.61 -7.12 8.88
CA ARG A 34 -13.54 -6.16 9.17
C ARG A 34 -13.08 -6.32 10.62
N THR A 35 -11.81 -6.62 10.81
CA THR A 35 -11.21 -6.77 12.14
C THR A 35 -10.02 -5.84 12.24
N ILE A 36 -9.98 -5.01 13.27
CA ILE A 36 -8.77 -4.28 13.63
C ILE A 36 -7.79 -5.30 14.19
N ARG A 37 -6.71 -5.57 13.47
CA ARG A 37 -5.61 -6.39 13.96
C ARG A 37 -4.43 -5.49 14.32
N PRO A 38 -3.92 -5.54 15.56
CA PRO A 38 -2.62 -4.96 15.82
C PRO A 38 -1.59 -5.71 14.97
N LEU A 39 -0.80 -4.98 14.18
CA LEU A 39 0.33 -5.53 13.42
C LEU A 39 1.50 -5.97 14.34
N GLY A 40 1.30 -5.95 15.66
CA GLY A 40 2.32 -6.07 16.69
C GLY A 40 3.06 -4.75 16.92
N PRO A 41 3.79 -4.58 18.03
CA PRO A 41 4.76 -3.49 18.14
C PRO A 41 5.91 -3.78 17.18
N LEU A 42 5.81 -3.27 15.96
CA LEU A 42 6.97 -3.07 15.08
C LEU A 42 7.61 -1.74 15.47
N SER A 43 8.35 -1.76 16.57
CA SER A 43 9.21 -0.65 16.98
C SER A 43 10.60 -0.85 16.38
N VAL A 44 11.15 0.22 15.80
CA VAL A 44 12.50 0.23 15.24
C VAL A 44 13.19 1.47 15.78
N ASP A 45 14.23 1.27 16.57
CA ASP A 45 15.05 2.37 17.09
C ASP A 45 15.98 2.86 15.97
N ILE A 46 15.92 4.14 15.65
CA ILE A 46 16.70 4.78 14.59
C ILE A 46 17.60 5.82 15.23
N ALA A 47 18.91 5.68 15.02
CA ALA A 47 19.94 6.61 15.51
C ALA A 47 19.97 7.92 14.69
N ALA A 48 18.82 8.58 14.53
CA ALA A 48 18.67 9.87 13.87
C ALA A 48 17.51 10.68 14.48
N PRO A 49 17.58 12.02 14.46
CA PRO A 49 16.47 12.87 14.89
C PRO A 49 15.19 12.63 14.08
N ARG A 50 14.03 12.87 14.70
CA ARG A 50 12.71 12.63 14.08
C ARG A 50 12.51 13.35 12.77
N ASP A 51 12.96 14.59 12.65
CA ASP A 51 12.89 15.35 11.40
C ASP A 51 13.61 14.65 10.25
N THR A 52 14.81 14.11 10.52
CA THR A 52 15.59 13.34 9.53
C THR A 52 14.86 12.05 9.16
N VAL A 53 14.33 11.33 10.13
CA VAL A 53 13.57 10.09 9.86
C VAL A 53 12.33 10.42 9.02
N PHE A 54 11.60 11.48 9.37
CA PHE A 54 10.44 11.96 8.64
C PHE A 54 10.78 12.31 7.19
N ASP A 55 11.87 13.04 6.96
CA ASP A 55 12.38 13.38 5.62
C ASP A 55 12.64 12.13 4.78
N VAL A 56 13.30 11.12 5.37
CA VAL A 56 13.65 9.88 4.67
C VAL A 56 12.40 9.07 4.32
N ILE A 57 11.46 8.89 5.26
CA ILE A 57 10.27 8.06 5.02
C ILE A 57 9.24 8.75 4.12
N SER A 58 9.25 10.09 4.06
CA SER A 58 8.38 10.87 3.16
C SER A 58 8.98 11.07 1.76
N ALA A 59 10.31 10.91 1.61
CA ALA A 59 11.01 11.05 0.32
C ALA A 59 10.42 10.25 -0.85
N PRO A 60 9.91 9.00 -0.70
CA PRO A 60 9.29 8.27 -1.80
C PRO A 60 8.09 8.99 -2.42
N TYR A 61 7.44 9.86 -1.64
CA TYR A 61 6.29 10.66 -2.07
C TYR A 61 6.67 12.07 -2.46
N GLY A 62 7.94 12.46 -2.43
CA GLY A 62 8.40 13.79 -2.85
C GLY A 62 8.24 14.05 -4.35
N VAL A 63 8.59 15.26 -4.80
CA VAL A 63 8.58 15.62 -6.24
C VAL A 63 9.49 14.70 -7.05
N ARG A 64 10.61 14.27 -6.45
CA ARG A 64 11.55 13.33 -7.04
C ARG A 64 11.81 12.19 -6.07
N ALA A 65 11.18 11.05 -6.32
CA ALA A 65 11.40 9.85 -5.53
C ALA A 65 12.84 9.32 -5.69
N PRO A 66 13.46 8.77 -4.62
CA PRO A 66 14.72 8.04 -4.71
C PRO A 66 14.65 6.93 -5.77
N ARG A 67 15.75 6.65 -6.48
CA ARG A 67 15.78 5.67 -7.59
C ARG A 67 15.19 4.31 -7.19
N ALA A 68 15.52 3.82 -6.01
CA ALA A 68 15.03 2.54 -5.49
C ALA A 68 13.50 2.48 -5.27
N MET A 69 12.83 3.64 -5.27
CA MET A 69 11.39 3.77 -5.03
C MET A 69 10.59 4.05 -6.30
N GLN A 70 11.22 4.47 -7.40
CA GLN A 70 10.53 4.88 -8.63
C GLN A 70 9.74 3.74 -9.27
N GLU A 71 10.18 2.50 -9.12
CA GLU A 71 9.46 1.31 -9.61
C GLU A 71 8.40 0.80 -8.62
N LYS A 72 8.44 1.27 -7.36
CA LYS A 72 7.61 0.78 -6.26
C LYS A 72 6.44 1.71 -5.94
N ILE A 73 6.60 3.01 -6.16
CA ILE A 73 5.60 4.02 -5.81
C ILE A 73 5.42 4.98 -6.97
N SER A 74 4.16 5.25 -7.31
CA SER A 74 3.76 6.28 -8.26
C SER A 74 2.76 7.21 -7.59
N VAL A 75 3.10 8.48 -7.45
CA VAL A 75 2.17 9.50 -6.95
C VAL A 75 1.18 9.85 -8.07
N LEU A 76 -0.10 9.64 -7.80
CA LEU A 76 -1.20 9.89 -8.72
C LEU A 76 -1.73 11.32 -8.58
N GLU A 77 -1.82 11.81 -7.35
CA GLU A 77 -2.28 13.16 -7.02
C GLU A 77 -1.55 13.70 -5.81
N ARG A 78 -1.37 15.02 -5.76
CA ARG A 78 -0.65 15.72 -4.69
C ARG A 78 -1.45 16.91 -4.18
N GLY A 79 -1.71 16.90 -2.87
CA GLY A 79 -2.14 18.06 -2.10
C GLY A 79 -1.02 18.63 -1.23
N THR A 80 -1.38 19.49 -0.29
CA THR A 80 -0.43 20.18 0.61
C THR A 80 0.14 19.23 1.67
N ASP A 81 -0.71 18.40 2.28
CA ASP A 81 -0.40 17.54 3.42
C ASP A 81 -0.67 16.05 3.12
N MET A 82 -1.11 15.73 1.90
CA MET A 82 -1.52 14.39 1.51
C MET A 82 -1.23 14.11 0.04
N VAL A 83 -0.91 12.85 -0.28
CA VAL A 83 -0.84 12.36 -1.66
C VAL A 83 -1.76 11.16 -1.84
N LEU A 84 -2.26 11.00 -3.06
CA LEU A 84 -2.80 9.72 -3.53
C LEU A 84 -1.67 9.00 -4.26
N ALA A 85 -1.29 7.81 -3.80
CA ALA A 85 -0.18 7.06 -4.37
C ALA A 85 -0.60 5.62 -4.71
N ALA A 86 -0.07 5.10 -5.81
CA ALA A 86 -0.10 3.69 -6.14
C ALA A 86 1.20 3.03 -5.63
N HIS A 87 1.06 1.97 -4.84
CA HIS A 87 2.17 1.13 -4.38
C HIS A 87 2.16 -0.20 -5.12
N TYR A 88 3.33 -0.63 -5.54
CA TYR A 88 3.53 -1.81 -6.33
C TYR A 88 4.33 -2.86 -5.54
N THR A 89 3.68 -3.99 -5.28
CA THR A 89 4.27 -5.11 -4.54
C THR A 89 4.41 -6.31 -5.46
N PRO A 90 5.63 -6.79 -5.74
CA PRO A 90 5.83 -8.05 -6.46
C PRO A 90 5.17 -9.20 -5.71
N ILE A 91 4.44 -10.03 -6.44
CA ILE A 91 3.83 -11.26 -5.93
C ILE A 91 4.28 -12.45 -6.79
N ARG A 92 3.98 -13.68 -6.35
CA ARG A 92 4.45 -14.91 -7.00
C ARG A 92 4.05 -14.95 -8.49
N GLY A 93 4.93 -15.49 -9.33
CA GLY A 93 4.65 -15.72 -10.75
C GLY A 93 4.88 -14.50 -11.64
N GLY A 94 5.72 -13.55 -11.23
CA GLY A 94 5.98 -12.32 -12.00
C GLY A 94 4.82 -11.32 -11.99
N LEU A 95 3.81 -11.57 -11.16
CA LEU A 95 2.66 -10.70 -11.00
C LEU A 95 2.99 -9.56 -10.03
N ARG A 96 2.16 -8.50 -10.07
CA ARG A 96 2.32 -7.32 -9.24
C ARG A 96 0.98 -6.93 -8.64
N ALA A 97 0.92 -6.89 -7.33
CA ALA A 97 -0.19 -6.30 -6.61
C ALA A 97 -0.06 -4.77 -6.64
N THR A 98 -1.18 -4.08 -6.86
CA THR A 98 -1.25 -2.62 -6.79
C THR A 98 -2.24 -2.24 -5.69
N THR A 99 -1.77 -1.49 -4.70
CA THR A 99 -2.65 -0.72 -3.81
C THR A 99 -2.63 0.74 -4.22
N VAL A 100 -3.76 1.41 -4.05
CA VAL A 100 -3.87 2.87 -4.14
C VAL A 100 -4.29 3.36 -2.78
N GLU A 101 -3.51 4.28 -2.23
CA GLU A 101 -3.60 4.70 -0.84
C GLU A 101 -3.51 6.22 -0.74
N THR A 102 -4.25 6.80 0.20
CA THR A 102 -3.95 8.16 0.66
C THR A 102 -2.83 8.09 1.70
N VAL A 103 -1.84 8.96 1.55
CA VAL A 103 -0.70 9.08 2.46
C VAL A 103 -0.68 10.50 2.99
N ARG A 104 -0.96 10.68 4.29
CA ARG A 104 -1.00 11.98 4.96
C ARG A 104 0.24 12.18 5.82
N PHE A 105 0.76 13.39 5.78
CA PHE A 105 2.01 13.79 6.42
C PHE A 105 1.72 14.78 7.55
N SER A 106 2.09 14.44 8.79
CA SER A 106 2.06 15.35 9.94
C SER A 106 3.48 15.45 10.49
N ARG A 107 4.27 16.38 9.94
CA ARG A 107 5.68 16.55 10.34
C ARG A 107 5.81 17.01 11.79
N PRO A 108 6.80 16.51 12.56
CA PRO A 108 7.68 15.37 12.25
C PRO A 108 7.14 14.04 12.80
N ASP A 109 5.95 14.04 13.38
CA ASP A 109 5.52 13.00 14.31
C ASP A 109 4.86 11.79 13.64
N ARG A 110 4.26 11.95 12.45
CA ARG A 110 3.32 10.94 11.95
C ARG A 110 3.18 10.89 10.44
N VAL A 111 3.06 9.67 9.92
CA VAL A 111 2.61 9.39 8.55
C VAL A 111 1.44 8.40 8.61
N ASP A 112 0.32 8.74 7.99
CA ASP A 112 -0.90 7.95 7.98
C ASP A 112 -1.19 7.42 6.57
N PHE A 113 -1.59 6.16 6.49
CA PHE A 113 -1.93 5.45 5.26
C PHE A 113 -3.38 4.98 5.34
N ARG A 114 -4.12 5.16 4.26
CA ARG A 114 -5.46 4.60 4.12
C ARG A 114 -5.66 4.05 2.72
N LEU A 115 -6.02 2.77 2.66
CA LEU A 115 -6.32 2.10 1.41
C LEU A 115 -7.59 2.67 0.76
N VAL A 116 -7.45 3.08 -0.50
CA VAL A 116 -8.55 3.48 -1.38
C VAL A 116 -8.98 2.30 -2.25
N ARG A 117 -8.00 1.54 -2.77
CA ARG A 117 -8.22 0.37 -3.61
C ARG A 117 -7.06 -0.61 -3.48
N GLY A 118 -7.33 -1.90 -3.48
CA GLY A 118 -6.28 -2.91 -3.54
C GLY A 118 -6.81 -4.35 -3.45
N PRO A 119 -5.90 -5.33 -3.36
CA PRO A 119 -6.26 -6.74 -3.16
C PRO A 119 -6.82 -7.01 -1.75
N VAL A 120 -6.56 -6.13 -0.78
CA VAL A 120 -7.10 -6.19 0.58
C VAL A 120 -8.36 -5.33 0.67
N PRO A 121 -9.42 -5.75 1.39
CA PRO A 121 -10.68 -4.98 1.45
C PRO A 121 -10.56 -3.60 2.11
N GLU A 122 -9.80 -3.50 3.20
CA GLU A 122 -9.59 -2.28 3.97
C GLU A 122 -8.31 -2.37 4.79
N VAL A 123 -7.50 -1.32 4.76
CA VAL A 123 -6.30 -1.14 5.60
C VAL A 123 -6.17 0.33 5.98
N VAL A 124 -5.88 0.57 7.25
CA VAL A 124 -5.42 1.87 7.78
C VAL A 124 -4.16 1.57 8.58
N GLU A 125 -3.09 2.31 8.32
CA GLU A 125 -1.80 2.15 8.98
C GLU A 125 -1.27 3.52 9.40
N THR A 126 -0.59 3.57 10.55
CA THR A 126 -0.02 4.81 11.09
C THR A 126 1.39 4.52 11.60
N PHE A 127 2.36 5.30 11.13
CA PHE A 127 3.72 5.33 11.67
C PHE A 127 3.87 6.51 12.60
N TRP A 128 4.27 6.25 13.84
CA TRP A 128 4.59 7.26 14.83
C TRP A 128 6.10 7.40 14.96
N LEU A 129 6.60 8.63 14.85
CA LEU A 129 8.00 8.98 15.12
C LEU A 129 8.07 9.60 16.52
N ARG A 130 8.63 8.85 17.47
CA ARG A 130 8.76 9.26 18.88
C ARG A 130 10.20 9.57 19.17
N GLU A 131 10.44 10.45 20.14
CA GLU A 131 11.82 10.80 20.50
C GLU A 131 12.36 9.76 21.48
N GLN A 132 13.58 9.29 21.24
CA GLN A 132 14.27 8.35 22.11
C GLN A 132 15.73 8.78 22.30
N GLY A 133 16.01 9.47 23.41
CA GLY A 133 17.33 10.06 23.66
C GLY A 133 17.65 11.11 22.59
N THR A 134 18.67 10.86 21.77
CA THR A 134 19.01 11.71 20.61
C THR A 134 18.48 11.17 19.28
N GLY A 135 17.77 10.05 19.30
CA GLY A 135 17.23 9.34 18.14
C GLY A 135 15.70 9.30 18.09
N THR A 136 15.17 8.37 17.29
CA THR A 136 13.73 8.13 17.05
C THR A 136 13.34 6.69 17.36
#